data_AF-A0A7S0J795-F1
#
_entry.id   AF-A0A7S0J795-F1
#
_cell.length_a   1.000
_cell.length_b   1.000
_cell.length_c   1.000
_cell.angle_alpha   90.00
_cell.angle_beta   90.00
_cell.angle_gamma   90.00
#
_symmetry.space_group_name_H-M   'P 1'
#
loop_
_entity.id
_entity.type
_entity.pdbx_description
1 polymer ?
#
loop_
_entity_poly.entity_id
_entity_poly.type
_entity_poly.pdbx_seq_one_letter_code
_entity_poly.pdbx_strand_id
1 'polypeptide(L)'
;YPGVSFMTEDLPVMHQLVLTGNSYVLARRDGVLIDGRQYGPSRQIFDAALQRDRAQLRRPSEQRELTSEQALAHEHAVGNMVNHPPVGMSPNVTAVPLDVWDGEGDELTTSDLLACTVPFRPPAAGSPSKQTIVLVATRAMCDEELLLDYKLRPEGPLEAWYVPASGQAADA
;
A
#
# COMPACT_ATOMS: atom_id res chain seq x y z
N TYR A 1 1.87 3.49 2.08
CA TYR A 1 1.00 2.31 2.28
C TYR A 1 1.91 1.09 2.28
N PRO A 2 2.06 0.39 3.40
CA PRO A 2 2.99 -0.75 3.51
C PRO A 2 2.47 -1.95 2.72
N GLY A 3 3.36 -2.88 2.40
CA GLY A 3 3.01 -4.16 1.79
C GLY A 3 3.78 -4.49 0.54
N VAL A 4 3.19 -5.39 -0.26
CA VAL A 4 3.80 -5.87 -1.50
C VAL A 4 3.22 -5.13 -2.69
N SER A 5 4.07 -4.55 -3.53
CA SER A 5 3.64 -3.93 -4.79
C SER A 5 3.73 -4.91 -5.95
N PHE A 6 2.66 -4.99 -6.72
CA PHE A 6 2.50 -5.87 -7.88
C PHE A 6 2.25 -5.04 -9.14
N MET A 7 2.70 -5.55 -10.26
CA MET A 7 2.39 -5.01 -11.58
C MET A 7 1.18 -5.71 -12.19
N THR A 8 0.59 -5.14 -13.24
CA THR A 8 -0.53 -5.76 -13.97
C THR A 8 -0.19 -7.16 -14.51
N GLU A 9 1.08 -7.42 -14.83
CA GLU A 9 1.61 -8.72 -15.23
C GLU A 9 1.60 -9.78 -14.12
N ASP A 10 1.38 -9.39 -12.85
CA ASP A 10 1.23 -10.30 -11.71
C ASP A 10 -0.21 -10.75 -11.50
N LEU A 11 -1.19 -10.15 -12.20
CA LEU A 11 -2.62 -10.44 -12.03
C LEU A 11 -2.97 -11.93 -12.02
N PRO A 12 -2.38 -12.82 -12.86
CA PRO A 12 -2.67 -14.25 -12.80
C PRO A 12 -2.34 -14.88 -11.44
N VAL A 13 -1.20 -14.52 -10.85
CA VAL A 13 -0.77 -15.00 -9.52
C VAL A 13 -1.60 -14.34 -8.44
N MET A 14 -1.86 -13.03 -8.57
CA MET A 14 -2.66 -12.29 -7.60
C MET A 14 -4.09 -12.80 -7.52
N HIS A 15 -4.74 -13.14 -8.64
CA HIS A 15 -6.11 -13.64 -8.63
C HIS A 15 -6.24 -14.94 -7.82
N GLN A 16 -5.22 -15.80 -7.87
CA GLN A 16 -5.20 -17.08 -7.17
C GLN A 16 -4.87 -16.94 -5.68
N LEU A 17 -3.95 -16.04 -5.32
CA LEU A 17 -3.37 -16.02 -3.98
C LEU A 17 -3.75 -14.78 -3.16
N VAL A 18 -4.04 -13.65 -3.81
CA VAL A 18 -4.09 -12.34 -3.17
C VAL A 18 -5.48 -11.71 -3.21
N LEU A 19 -6.14 -11.66 -4.38
CA LEU A 19 -7.34 -10.82 -4.56
C LEU A 19 -8.59 -11.38 -3.88
N THR A 20 -8.72 -12.70 -3.78
CA THR A 20 -9.95 -13.32 -3.29
C THR A 20 -10.17 -12.96 -1.81
N GLY A 21 -11.22 -12.16 -1.55
CA GLY A 21 -11.58 -11.72 -0.20
C GLY A 21 -10.50 -10.88 0.49
N ASN A 22 -9.74 -10.07 -0.25
CA ASN A 22 -8.71 -9.20 0.29
C ASN A 22 -9.07 -7.72 0.11
N SER A 23 -9.57 -7.12 1.19
CA SER A 23 -9.92 -5.70 1.27
C SER A 23 -8.72 -4.77 1.49
N TYR A 24 -7.50 -5.31 1.62
CA TYR A 24 -6.28 -4.54 1.85
C TYR A 24 -5.49 -4.31 0.56
N VAL A 25 -6.08 -4.61 -0.60
CA VAL A 25 -5.49 -4.31 -1.90
C VAL A 25 -5.92 -2.93 -2.35
N LEU A 26 -4.93 -2.07 -2.60
CA LEU A 26 -5.15 -0.74 -3.15
C LEU A 26 -4.60 -0.67 -4.57
N ALA A 27 -5.42 -0.23 -5.51
CA ALA A 27 -5.02 -0.01 -6.90
C ALA A 27 -4.61 1.45 -7.16
N ARG A 28 -3.40 1.66 -7.65
CA ARG A 28 -2.95 2.94 -8.24
C ARG A 28 -3.52 3.09 -9.64
N ARG A 29 -3.67 4.34 -10.09
CA ARG A 29 -4.17 4.68 -11.43
C ARG A 29 -3.24 4.23 -12.58
N ASP A 30 -1.97 4.03 -12.28
CA ASP A 30 -0.95 3.55 -13.22
C ASP A 30 -0.88 2.01 -13.33
N GLY A 31 -1.78 1.29 -12.65
CA GLY A 31 -1.87 -0.16 -12.72
C GLY A 31 -1.06 -0.90 -11.66
N VAL A 32 -0.31 -0.19 -10.80
CA VAL A 32 0.36 -0.81 -9.64
C VAL A 32 -0.69 -1.19 -8.59
N LEU A 33 -0.63 -2.42 -8.10
CA LEU A 33 -1.47 -2.91 -7.01
C LEU A 33 -0.62 -3.06 -5.76
N ILE A 34 -1.12 -2.65 -4.60
CA ILE A 34 -0.40 -2.73 -3.32
C ILE A 34 -1.24 -3.55 -2.35
N ASP A 35 -0.69 -4.66 -1.86
CA ASP A 35 -1.33 -5.53 -0.87
C ASP A 35 -0.74 -5.31 0.52
N GLY A 36 -1.53 -4.71 1.41
CA GLY A 36 -1.17 -4.47 2.81
C GLY A 36 -1.64 -5.55 3.78
N ARG A 37 -2.21 -6.67 3.31
CA ARG A 37 -2.77 -7.70 4.20
C ARG A 37 -1.68 -8.43 4.99
N GLN A 38 -1.78 -8.36 6.30
CA GLN A 38 -0.75 -8.84 7.23
C GLN A 38 -0.82 -10.35 7.55
N TYR A 39 -1.75 -11.09 6.93
CA TYR A 39 -2.07 -12.48 7.26
C TYR A 39 -2.43 -13.30 6.02
N GLY A 40 -2.43 -14.64 6.17
CA GLY A 40 -2.75 -15.56 5.07
C GLY A 40 -1.67 -15.59 3.98
N PRO A 41 -2.03 -15.90 2.72
CA PRO A 41 -1.08 -15.97 1.61
C PRO A 41 -0.30 -14.67 1.38
N SER A 42 -0.94 -13.52 1.56
CA SER A 42 -0.31 -12.19 1.48
C SER A 42 0.92 -12.06 2.38
N ARG A 43 0.83 -12.57 3.61
CA ARG A 43 1.95 -12.55 4.55
C ARG A 43 3.12 -13.39 4.06
N GLN A 44 2.86 -14.56 3.51
CA GLN A 44 3.91 -15.44 2.97
C GLN A 44 4.62 -14.78 1.79
N ILE A 45 3.86 -14.13 0.91
CA ILE A 45 4.41 -13.37 -0.23
C ILE A 45 5.26 -12.20 0.27
N PHE A 46 4.77 -11.45 1.26
CA PHE A 46 5.51 -10.36 1.88
C PHE A 46 6.84 -10.82 2.48
N ASP A 47 6.82 -11.88 3.28
CA ASP A 47 8.02 -12.42 3.92
C ASP A 47 9.05 -12.89 2.88
N ALA A 48 8.61 -13.56 1.81
CA ALA A 48 9.47 -14.00 0.71
C ALA A 48 10.08 -12.81 -0.07
N ALA A 49 9.27 -11.79 -0.39
CA ALA A 49 9.73 -10.59 -1.09
C ALA A 49 10.72 -9.79 -0.26
N LEU A 50 10.45 -9.63 1.04
CA LEU A 50 11.31 -8.94 1.99
C LEU A 50 12.65 -9.66 2.17
N GLN A 51 12.64 -10.99 2.31
CA GLN A 51 13.86 -11.77 2.40
C GLN A 51 14.72 -11.64 1.13
N ARG A 52 14.10 -11.62 -0.06
CA ARG A 52 14.80 -11.40 -1.32
C ARG A 52 15.42 -10.01 -1.39
N ASP A 53 14.66 -8.96 -1.08
CA ASP A 53 15.12 -7.57 -1.11
C ASP A 53 16.35 -7.40 -0.20
N ARG A 54 16.30 -7.95 1.02
CA ARG A 54 17.44 -7.97 1.95
C ARG A 54 18.67 -8.69 1.42
N ALA A 55 18.48 -9.83 0.76
CA ALA A 55 19.59 -10.57 0.18
C ALA A 55 20.30 -9.76 -0.92
N GLN A 56 19.55 -8.93 -1.65
CA GLN A 56 20.08 -8.03 -2.69
C GLN A 56 20.71 -6.76 -2.11
N LEU A 57 20.17 -6.24 -1.01
CA LEU A 57 20.62 -5.00 -0.37
C LEU A 57 21.90 -5.11 0.47
N ARG A 58 22.54 -6.28 0.59
CA ARG A 58 23.73 -6.49 1.45
C ARG A 58 24.86 -5.48 1.17
N ARG A 59 24.81 -4.35 1.88
CA ARG A 59 25.95 -3.53 2.31
C ARG A 59 26.30 -3.98 3.75
N PRO A 60 27.58 -4.26 4.10
CA PRO A 60 27.95 -4.94 5.34
C PRO A 60 27.77 -4.14 6.66
N SER A 61 27.13 -2.98 6.66
CA SER A 61 27.16 -2.05 7.79
C SER A 61 25.80 -1.87 8.45
N GLU A 62 25.63 -2.52 9.61
CA GLU A 62 24.87 -2.06 10.79
C GLU A 62 23.50 -1.39 10.55
N GLN A 63 22.65 -1.96 9.68
CA GLN A 63 21.22 -1.66 9.75
C GLN A 63 20.56 -2.66 10.69
N ARG A 64 19.82 -2.15 11.68
CA ARG A 64 19.02 -2.97 12.59
C ARG A 64 17.95 -3.68 11.76
N GLU A 65 18.16 -4.95 11.46
CA GLU A 65 17.20 -5.74 10.70
C GLU A 65 15.89 -5.88 11.50
N LEU A 66 14.86 -5.12 11.12
CA LEU A 66 13.50 -5.33 11.65
C LEU A 66 13.02 -6.74 11.27
N THR A 67 12.38 -7.47 12.17
CA THR A 67 11.64 -8.68 11.78
C THR A 67 10.42 -8.29 10.93
N SER A 68 9.82 -9.23 10.19
CA SER A 68 8.56 -8.96 9.48
C SER A 68 7.44 -8.48 10.40
N GLU A 69 7.41 -8.96 11.65
CA GLU A 69 6.48 -8.46 12.67
C GLU A 69 6.77 -7.00 13.03
N GLN A 70 8.03 -6.64 13.23
CA GLN A 70 8.41 -5.27 13.54
C GLN A 70 8.17 -4.33 12.35
N ALA A 71 8.35 -4.81 11.13
CA ALA A 71 8.02 -4.09 9.91
C ALA A 71 6.50 -3.81 9.84
N LEU A 72 5.65 -4.81 10.07
CA LEU A 72 4.19 -4.64 9.98
C LEU A 72 3.60 -3.89 11.19
N ALA A 73 4.27 -3.92 12.34
CA ALA A 73 3.92 -3.14 13.51
C ALA A 73 4.55 -1.73 13.50
N HIS A 74 5.24 -1.37 12.42
CA HIS A 74 5.92 -0.09 12.33
C HIS A 74 4.91 1.07 12.37
N GLU A 75 5.24 2.13 13.10
CA GLU A 75 4.38 3.30 13.31
C GLU A 75 3.96 3.97 11.99
N HIS A 76 4.79 3.79 10.95
CA HIS A 76 4.56 4.32 9.61
C HIS A 76 3.91 3.30 8.65
N ALA A 77 3.67 2.07 9.11
CA ALA A 77 3.01 1.00 8.38
C ALA A 77 1.51 0.86 8.76
N VAL A 78 0.82 2.00 8.94
CA VAL A 78 -0.61 2.03 9.33
C VAL A 78 -1.55 2.48 8.20
N GLY A 79 -1.02 2.75 7.00
CA GLY A 79 -1.83 3.26 5.88
C GLY A 79 -2.97 2.33 5.45
N ASN A 80 -2.84 1.03 5.70
CA ASN A 80 -3.86 0.02 5.44
C ASN A 80 -4.98 -0.02 6.50
N MET A 81 -4.87 0.78 7.56
CA MET A 81 -5.88 0.94 8.62
C MET A 81 -6.74 2.20 8.41
N VAL A 82 -6.43 3.04 7.42
CA VAL A 82 -7.20 4.25 7.14
C VAL A 82 -8.53 3.89 6.50
N ASN A 83 -9.61 4.24 7.20
CA ASN A 83 -10.96 3.82 6.85
C ASN A 83 -11.60 4.64 5.74
N HIS A 84 -12.65 4.09 5.16
CA HIS A 84 -13.59 4.84 4.35
C HIS A 84 -14.44 5.77 5.24
N PRO A 85 -14.77 7.00 4.81
CA PRO A 85 -15.71 7.83 5.55
C PRO A 85 -17.07 7.12 5.74
N PRO A 86 -17.64 7.11 6.96
CA PRO A 86 -19.00 6.64 7.16
C PRO A 86 -20.01 7.61 6.53
N VAL A 87 -21.27 7.20 6.49
CA VAL A 87 -22.37 8.00 5.94
C VAL A 87 -22.40 9.39 6.57
N GLY A 88 -22.41 10.42 5.73
CA GLY A 88 -22.49 11.82 6.16
C GLY A 88 -21.13 12.45 6.52
N MET A 89 -20.03 11.70 6.46
CA MET A 89 -18.67 12.24 6.60
C MET A 89 -18.01 12.40 5.23
N SER A 90 -17.05 13.34 5.15
CA SER A 90 -16.22 13.55 3.97
C SER A 90 -14.80 13.01 4.20
N PRO A 91 -14.12 12.50 3.17
CA PRO A 91 -12.71 12.16 3.29
C PRO A 91 -11.88 13.40 3.60
N ASN A 92 -10.87 13.25 4.46
CA ASN A 92 -9.94 14.31 4.85
C ASN A 92 -8.49 14.01 4.40
N VAL A 93 -8.26 12.86 3.78
CA VAL A 93 -7.01 12.52 3.09
C VAL A 93 -7.23 12.04 1.67
N THR A 94 -6.21 12.16 0.84
CA THR A 94 -6.17 11.61 -0.52
C THR A 94 -4.93 10.74 -0.72
N ALA A 95 -5.10 9.65 -1.46
CA ALA A 95 -4.02 8.75 -1.83
C ALA A 95 -3.26 9.29 -3.05
N VAL A 96 -1.97 9.57 -2.88
CA VAL A 96 -1.07 10.01 -3.95
C VAL A 96 -0.02 8.93 -4.20
N PRO A 97 0.16 8.47 -5.45
CA PRO A 97 1.25 7.57 -5.81
C PRO A 97 2.61 8.15 -5.42
N LEU A 98 3.47 7.34 -4.83
CA LEU A 98 4.86 7.68 -4.56
C LEU A 98 5.75 6.61 -5.17
N ASP A 99 6.66 7.05 -6.02
CA ASP A 99 7.74 6.25 -6.58
C ASP A 99 9.05 6.73 -6.00
N VAL A 100 9.86 5.78 -5.53
CA VAL A 100 11.22 6.02 -5.06
C VAL A 100 12.16 5.35 -6.04
N TRP A 101 13.13 6.10 -6.56
CA TRP A 101 14.10 5.60 -7.52
C TRP A 101 15.36 5.09 -6.83
N ASP A 102 16.13 4.26 -7.50
CA ASP A 102 17.43 3.81 -6.96
C ASP A 102 18.35 5.01 -6.69
N GLY A 103 18.90 5.08 -5.48
CA GLY A 103 19.75 6.18 -5.02
C GLY A 103 18.99 7.43 -4.57
N GLU A 104 17.67 7.50 -4.80
CA GLU A 104 16.82 8.53 -4.21
C GLU A 104 16.25 8.04 -2.88
N GLY A 105 16.25 8.92 -1.87
CA GLY A 105 15.64 8.59 -0.60
C GLY A 105 16.42 7.54 0.19
N ASP A 106 17.75 7.64 0.24
CA ASP A 106 18.54 6.90 1.24
C ASP A 106 17.90 7.13 2.62
N GLU A 107 17.50 8.35 3.00
CA GLU A 107 16.70 8.55 4.22
C GLU A 107 15.37 7.78 4.18
N LEU A 108 14.52 7.87 3.17
CA LEU A 108 13.22 7.16 3.13
C LEU A 108 13.32 5.63 3.12
N THR A 109 14.42 5.09 2.60
CA THR A 109 14.68 3.66 2.47
C THR A 109 15.51 3.10 3.64
N THR A 110 16.37 3.92 4.25
CA THR A 110 17.18 3.58 5.44
C THR A 110 16.51 3.94 6.77
N SER A 111 15.55 4.87 6.79
CA SER A 111 14.82 5.31 8.00
C SER A 111 13.63 4.42 8.37
N ASP A 112 13.61 3.17 7.92
CA ASP A 112 12.53 2.19 8.16
C ASP A 112 11.14 2.56 7.59
N LEU A 113 10.94 3.80 7.12
CA LEU A 113 9.68 4.31 6.56
C LEU A 113 9.12 3.43 5.44
N LEU A 114 9.97 3.04 4.49
CA LEU A 114 9.62 2.17 3.37
C LEU A 114 10.25 0.76 3.48
N ALA A 115 10.81 0.40 4.63
CA ALA A 115 11.34 -0.95 4.85
C ALA A 115 10.24 -2.03 4.71
N CYS A 116 8.99 -1.62 4.88
CA CYS A 116 7.80 -2.47 4.80
C CYS A 116 7.12 -2.38 3.43
N THR A 117 7.74 -1.73 2.45
CA THR A 117 7.29 -1.68 1.06
C THR A 117 8.28 -2.43 0.20
N VAL A 118 7.85 -3.56 -0.34
CA VAL A 118 8.69 -4.44 -1.14
C VAL A 118 7.99 -4.79 -2.45
N PRO A 119 8.68 -4.77 -3.59
CA PRO A 119 8.06 -5.16 -4.83
C PRO A 119 7.94 -6.69 -4.91
N PHE A 120 6.89 -7.22 -5.52
CA PHE A 120 6.70 -8.66 -5.69
C PHE A 120 7.79 -9.26 -6.59
N ARG A 121 8.19 -8.53 -7.64
CA ARG A 121 9.34 -8.86 -8.50
C ARG A 121 10.44 -7.81 -8.32
N PRO A 122 11.72 -8.15 -8.51
CA PRO A 122 12.77 -7.14 -8.59
C PRO A 122 12.45 -6.10 -9.66
N PRO A 123 12.61 -4.79 -9.38
CA PRO A 123 12.42 -3.75 -10.38
C PRO A 123 13.38 -3.93 -11.56
N ALA A 124 12.90 -3.65 -12.77
CA ALA A 124 13.77 -3.59 -13.94
C ALA A 124 14.67 -2.35 -13.88
N ALA A 125 15.84 -2.39 -14.51
CA ALA A 125 16.71 -1.23 -14.61
C ALA A 125 15.96 -0.02 -15.21
N GLY A 126 16.06 1.14 -14.57
CA GLY A 126 15.32 2.34 -14.98
C GLY A 126 13.85 2.36 -14.55
N SER A 127 13.45 1.49 -13.62
CA SER A 127 12.15 1.55 -12.93
C SER A 127 12.32 2.02 -11.48
N PRO A 128 11.24 2.49 -10.83
CA PRO A 128 11.28 2.80 -9.40
C PRO A 128 11.70 1.59 -8.56
N SER A 129 12.55 1.82 -7.57
CA SER A 129 13.02 0.81 -6.60
C SER A 129 11.94 0.43 -5.60
N LYS A 130 11.09 1.39 -5.22
CA LYS A 130 9.90 1.18 -4.39
C LYS A 130 8.72 1.95 -4.93
N GLN A 131 7.54 1.34 -4.86
CA GLN A 131 6.29 1.93 -5.31
C GLN A 131 5.26 1.80 -4.20
N THR A 132 4.76 2.94 -3.74
CA THR A 132 3.79 3.02 -2.66
C THR A 132 2.79 4.13 -2.92
N ILE A 133 2.01 4.44 -1.89
CA ILE A 133 1.12 5.59 -1.81
C ILE A 133 1.42 6.33 -0.51
N VAL A 134 1.40 7.65 -0.58
CA VAL A 134 1.32 8.52 0.59
C VAL A 134 -0.09 9.07 0.74
N LEU A 135 -0.53 9.24 1.98
CA LEU A 135 -1.81 9.87 2.30
C LEU A 135 -1.55 11.33 2.60
N VAL A 136 -2.13 12.21 1.79
CA VAL A 136 -1.97 13.66 1.89
C VAL A 136 -3.25 14.25 2.46
N ALA A 137 -3.13 15.01 3.53
CA ALA A 137 -4.24 15.76 4.11
C ALA A 137 -4.81 16.75 3.08
N THR A 138 -6.13 16.79 2.92
CA THR A 138 -6.81 17.70 1.99
C THR A 138 -7.20 19.03 2.64
N ARG A 139 -7.07 19.12 3.96
CA ARG A 139 -7.29 20.31 4.79
C ARG A 139 -6.45 20.23 6.05
N ALA A 140 -6.42 21.32 6.82
CA ALA A 140 -5.90 21.27 8.19
C ALA A 140 -6.75 20.30 9.04
N MET A 141 -6.09 19.53 9.90
CA MET A 141 -6.69 18.51 10.76
C MET A 141 -6.15 18.65 12.18
N CYS A 142 -6.95 18.27 13.18
CA CYS A 142 -6.55 18.28 14.58
C CYS A 142 -7.28 17.16 15.32
N ASP A 143 -6.54 16.17 15.82
CA ASP A 143 -7.05 15.04 16.63
C ASP A 143 -8.34 14.41 16.06
N GLU A 144 -8.28 14.00 14.79
CA GLU A 144 -9.40 13.39 14.08
C GLU A 144 -8.93 12.18 13.26
N GLU A 145 -9.84 11.24 13.02
CA GLU A 145 -9.58 10.04 12.22
C GLU A 145 -9.27 10.41 10.77
N LEU A 146 -8.27 9.76 10.17
CA LEU A 146 -7.99 9.87 8.75
C LEU A 146 -9.00 9.03 7.97
N LEU A 147 -9.65 9.66 6.98
CA LEU A 147 -10.70 9.05 6.17
C LEU A 147 -10.34 9.20 4.69
N LEU A 148 -10.24 8.06 4.01
CA LEU A 148 -9.88 7.93 2.60
C LEU A 148 -11.10 7.47 1.79
N ASP A 149 -11.42 8.19 0.72
CA ASP A 149 -12.37 7.66 -0.28
C ASP A 149 -11.76 6.45 -0.99
N TYR A 150 -12.34 5.27 -0.79
CA TYR A 150 -11.85 4.01 -1.34
C TYR A 150 -12.15 3.89 -2.83
N LYS A 151 -13.07 4.71 -3.37
CA LYS A 151 -13.43 4.72 -4.79
C LYS A 151 -13.75 3.33 -5.32
N LEU A 152 -14.46 2.53 -4.51
CA LEU A 152 -14.93 1.22 -4.97
C LEU A 152 -15.85 1.48 -6.17
N ARG A 153 -15.62 0.72 -7.24
CA ARG A 153 -16.38 0.87 -8.48
C ARG A 153 -17.88 0.68 -8.20
N PRO A 154 -18.75 1.57 -8.69
CA PRO A 154 -20.18 1.41 -8.53
C PRO A 154 -20.73 0.26 -9.37
N GLU A 155 -19.98 -0.25 -10.35
CA GLU A 155 -20.39 -1.39 -11.16
C GLU A 155 -20.24 -2.72 -10.40
N GLY A 156 -21.32 -3.16 -9.76
CA GLY A 156 -21.42 -4.46 -9.10
C GLY A 156 -22.09 -4.39 -7.74
N PRO A 157 -22.26 -5.54 -7.06
CA PRO A 157 -22.71 -5.54 -5.68
C PRO A 157 -21.65 -4.86 -4.82
N LEU A 158 -21.99 -3.68 -4.29
CA LEU A 158 -21.21 -3.01 -3.27
C LEU A 158 -21.38 -3.73 -1.93
N GLU A 159 -20.34 -3.66 -1.11
CA GLU A 159 -20.41 -4.13 0.27
C GLU A 159 -21.43 -3.30 1.06
N ALA A 160 -22.21 -3.94 1.93
CA ALA A 160 -23.30 -3.27 2.66
C ALA A 160 -22.85 -2.09 3.56
N TRP A 161 -21.57 -2.05 3.92
CA TRP A 161 -20.98 -0.99 4.74
C TRP A 161 -20.46 0.20 3.91
N TYR A 162 -20.31 0.05 2.59
CA TYR A 162 -19.72 1.07 1.73
C TYR A 162 -20.79 2.05 1.23
N VAL A 163 -20.52 3.34 1.38
CA VAL A 163 -21.36 4.42 0.84
C VAL A 163 -20.48 5.39 0.08
N PRO A 164 -20.68 5.60 -1.24
CA PRO A 164 -19.85 6.49 -2.03
C PRO A 164 -19.75 7.89 -1.40
N ALA A 165 -18.53 8.43 -1.35
CA ALA A 165 -18.31 9.79 -0.88
C ALA A 165 -19.10 10.81 -1.74
N SER A 166 -19.65 11.83 -1.09
CA SER A 166 -20.48 12.86 -1.73
C SER A 166 -19.70 13.54 -2.87
N GLY A 167 -20.28 13.57 -4.07
CA GLY A 167 -19.62 14.01 -5.30
C GLY A 167 -19.50 12.92 -6.38
N GLN A 168 -19.76 11.66 -6.02
CA GLN A 168 -20.04 10.57 -6.97
C GLN A 168 -21.55 10.39 -7.18
N ALA A 169 -22.28 11.50 -7.38
CA ALA A 169 -23.66 11.38 -7.87
C ALA A 169 -23.63 10.61 -9.19
N ALA A 170 -24.56 9.68 -9.33
CA ALA A 170 -24.72 8.81 -10.48
C ALA A 170 -24.93 9.63 -11.77
N ASP A 171 -23.84 10.00 -12.43
CA ASP A 171 -23.85 10.27 -13.86
C ASP A 171 -23.69 8.91 -14.56
N ALA A 172 -24.81 8.21 -14.66
CA ALA A 172 -25.05 7.11 -15.59
C ALA A 172 -26.48 7.23 -16.13
#